data_AF-A0A352NL71-F1
#
_entry.id   AF-A0A352NL71-F1
#
_cell.length_a   1.000
_cell.length_b   1.000
_cell.length_c   1.000
_cell.angle_alpha   90.00
_cell.angle_beta   90.00
_cell.angle_gamma   90.00
#
_symmetry.space_group_name_H-M   'P 1'
#
loop_
_entity.id
_entity.type
_entity.pdbx_description
1 polymer ?
#
loop_
_entity_poly.entity_id
_entity_poly.type
_entity_poly.pdbx_seq_one_letter_code
_entity_poly.pdbx_strand_id
1 'polypeptide(L)'
;MERATVYQNWNAKQQVQIKELPGIWAIDYFTVYTPEFVQARCTKLKRDGTRTKFNSSVSIEKLMQLDEKQPTIDKNGLTAAEYAQQVFGCGYAITDFYCTTCESIVKVLSISKAGRVKVQPLIIKQGVQQRVEHRTPDGHKIYSQEDQIVNWAELGYEEYGEPVTYSPRLHDGKWGYWHESKYLKPAKMRLTQLLD
;
A
#
# COMPACT_ATOMS: atom_id res chain seq x y z
N MET A 1 35.55 -0.05 1.26
CA MET A 1 34.18 0.03 1.81
C MET A 1 34.30 0.47 3.25
N GLU A 2 33.81 1.66 3.56
CA GLU A 2 33.90 2.25 4.90
C GLU A 2 32.50 2.29 5.54
N ARG A 3 32.45 2.05 6.85
CA ARG A 3 31.21 2.22 7.64
C ARG A 3 31.29 3.51 8.43
N ALA A 4 30.33 4.39 8.21
CA ALA A 4 30.22 5.64 8.94
C ALA A 4 28.99 5.63 9.86
N THR A 5 29.09 6.34 10.98
CA THR A 5 27.96 6.59 11.91
C THR A 5 27.30 7.94 11.65
N VAL A 6 27.93 8.80 10.85
CA VAL A 6 27.41 10.11 10.43
C VAL A 6 27.71 10.27 8.95
N TYR A 7 26.75 10.74 8.18
CA TYR A 7 26.96 11.11 6.78
C TYR A 7 26.07 12.29 6.42
N GLN A 8 26.68 13.39 5.95
CA GLN A 8 26.03 14.69 5.79
C GLN A 8 25.34 15.10 7.10
N ASN A 9 24.01 15.27 7.09
CA ASN A 9 23.20 15.67 8.25
C ASN A 9 22.49 14.48 8.92
N TRP A 10 22.75 13.25 8.45
CA TRP A 10 22.12 12.04 8.96
C TRP A 10 23.02 11.34 9.97
N ASN A 11 22.41 10.84 11.05
CA ASN A 11 23.11 10.15 12.12
C ASN A 11 22.61 8.71 12.29
N ALA A 12 23.50 7.80 12.65
CA ALA A 12 23.13 6.49 13.14
C ALA A 12 22.24 6.62 14.38
N LYS A 13 21.31 5.68 14.54
CA LYS A 13 20.21 5.64 15.51
C LYS A 13 19.13 6.71 15.31
N GLN A 14 19.29 7.64 14.37
CA GLN A 14 18.23 8.58 14.02
C GLN A 14 17.00 7.81 13.51
N GLN A 15 15.83 8.21 14.01
CA GLN A 15 14.56 7.70 13.52
C GLN A 15 14.14 8.50 12.29
N VAL A 16 13.78 7.79 11.24
CA VAL A 16 13.47 8.34 9.92
C VAL A 16 12.27 7.65 9.32
N GLN A 17 11.65 8.31 8.36
CA GLN A 17 10.82 7.65 7.37
C GLN A 17 11.70 7.33 6.15
N ILE A 18 11.32 6.30 5.39
CA ILE A 18 12.00 5.98 4.13
C ILE A 18 10.97 6.05 3.02
N LYS A 19 11.31 6.75 1.94
CA LYS A 19 10.53 6.82 0.71
C LYS A 19 10.19 5.38 0.27
N GLU A 20 8.94 5.14 -0.07
CA GLU A 20 8.41 3.86 -0.54
C GLU A 20 8.36 2.71 0.49
N LEU A 21 8.78 2.92 1.75
CA LEU A 21 8.74 1.87 2.79
C LEU A 21 7.89 2.27 4.02
N PRO A 22 7.01 1.38 4.52
CA PRO A 22 6.17 1.67 5.67
C PRO A 22 6.94 1.81 6.98
N GLY A 23 6.47 2.72 7.82
CA GLY A 23 6.78 2.78 9.23
C GLY A 23 7.94 3.70 9.57
N ILE A 24 8.34 3.66 10.84
CA ILE A 24 9.51 4.38 11.32
C ILE A 24 10.69 3.41 11.28
N TRP A 25 11.82 3.89 10.80
CA TRP A 25 13.05 3.14 10.68
C TRP A 25 14.13 3.81 11.52
N ALA A 26 15.04 3.03 12.08
CA ALA A 26 16.27 3.55 12.66
C ALA A 26 17.41 3.33 11.67
N ILE A 27 18.22 4.36 11.44
CA ILE A 27 19.48 4.22 10.73
C ILE A 27 20.44 3.42 11.62
N ASP A 28 21.06 2.38 11.07
CA ASP A 28 22.05 1.57 11.77
C ASP A 28 23.46 2.10 11.54
N TYR A 29 23.81 2.27 10.27
CA TYR A 29 25.09 2.82 9.81
C TYR A 29 24.97 3.16 8.32
N PHE A 30 25.96 3.88 7.81
CA PHE A 30 26.12 4.18 6.39
C PHE A 30 27.23 3.34 5.81
N THR A 31 27.00 2.76 4.63
CA THR A 31 28.04 2.09 3.83
C THR A 31 28.44 3.03 2.72
N VAL A 32 29.68 3.53 2.78
CA VAL A 32 30.26 4.43 1.78
C VAL A 32 31.09 3.59 0.82
N TYR A 33 30.63 3.51 -0.43
CA TYR A 33 31.36 2.87 -1.52
C TYR A 33 32.21 3.91 -2.25
N THR A 34 31.59 5.03 -2.62
CA THR A 34 32.22 6.28 -3.09
C THR A 34 31.46 7.47 -2.49
N PRO A 35 32.00 8.70 -2.54
CA PRO A 35 31.27 9.89 -2.08
C PRO A 35 29.91 10.09 -2.76
N GLU A 36 29.74 9.64 -4.02
CA GLU A 36 28.47 9.73 -4.75
C GLU A 36 27.55 8.52 -4.54
N PHE A 37 28.06 7.41 -4.01
CA PHE A 37 27.30 6.17 -3.82
C PHE A 37 27.36 5.69 -2.37
N VAL A 38 26.38 6.15 -1.59
CA VAL A 38 26.23 5.85 -0.17
C VAL A 38 24.87 5.24 0.11
N GLN A 39 24.86 4.14 0.88
CA GLN A 39 23.63 3.49 1.31
C GLN A 39 23.50 3.53 2.83
N ALA A 40 22.34 3.93 3.32
CA ALA A 40 21.95 3.81 4.71
C ALA A 40 21.40 2.41 4.97
N ARG A 41 21.98 1.70 5.93
CA ARG A 41 21.37 0.49 6.48
C ARG A 41 20.33 0.92 7.50
N CYS A 42 19.09 0.51 7.32
CA CYS A 42 18.00 0.87 8.20
C CYS A 42 17.27 -0.37 8.70
N THR A 43 16.83 -0.32 9.96
CA THR A 43 16.00 -1.36 10.58
C THR A 43 14.65 -0.79 10.97
N LYS A 44 13.56 -1.45 10.57
CA LYS A 44 12.21 -1.00 10.88
C LYS A 44 11.93 -1.13 12.38
N LEU A 45 11.32 -0.12 12.96
CA LEU A 45 10.92 -0.10 14.37
C LEU A 45 9.49 -0.59 14.55
N LYS A 46 9.25 -1.25 15.68
CA LYS A 46 7.93 -1.56 16.21
C LYS A 46 7.32 -0.32 16.87
N ARG A 47 6.05 -0.41 17.23
CA ARG A 47 5.30 0.65 17.91
C ARG A 47 5.88 1.05 19.27
N ASP A 48 6.54 0.12 19.96
CA ASP A 48 7.25 0.34 21.22
C ASP A 48 8.67 0.92 21.04
N GLY A 49 9.08 1.21 19.79
CA GLY A 49 10.42 1.71 19.46
C GLY A 49 11.50 0.63 19.36
N THR A 50 11.19 -0.64 19.64
CA THR A 50 12.15 -1.74 19.50
C THR A 50 12.35 -2.12 18.03
N ARG A 51 13.52 -2.68 17.71
CA ARG A 51 13.88 -3.06 16.34
C ARG A 51 13.17 -4.35 15.91
N THR A 52 12.68 -4.39 14.67
CA THR A 52 12.21 -5.61 14.02
C THR A 52 13.38 -6.38 13.37
N LYS A 53 13.11 -7.58 12.85
CA LYS A 53 14.08 -8.32 12.01
C LYS A 53 14.16 -7.76 10.57
N PHE A 54 13.24 -6.88 10.18
CA PHE A 54 13.20 -6.30 8.85
C PHE A 54 14.21 -5.16 8.73
N ASN A 55 15.18 -5.35 7.86
CA ASN A 55 16.20 -4.36 7.54
C ASN A 55 16.29 -4.17 6.02
N SER A 56 16.71 -2.97 5.62
CA SER A 56 16.86 -2.60 4.22
C SER A 56 18.10 -1.73 4.07
N SER A 57 18.73 -1.77 2.90
CA SER A 57 19.77 -0.83 2.51
C SER A 57 19.16 0.11 1.49
N VAL A 58 19.14 1.41 1.79
CA VAL A 58 18.44 2.42 0.99
C VAL A 58 19.37 3.57 0.67
N SER A 59 19.22 4.17 -0.51
CA SER A 59 19.97 5.38 -0.86
C SER A 59 19.63 6.53 0.09
N ILE A 60 20.59 7.42 0.34
CA ILE A 60 20.42 8.59 1.21
C ILE A 60 19.24 9.47 0.75
N GLU A 61 19.03 9.65 -0.55
CA GLU A 61 17.93 10.45 -1.08
C GLU A 61 16.52 9.89 -0.77
N LYS A 62 16.43 8.64 -0.27
CA LYS A 62 15.16 8.06 0.18
C LYS A 62 14.87 8.31 1.66
N LEU A 63 15.79 8.87 2.44
CA LEU A 63 15.56 9.15 3.86
C LEU A 63 14.73 10.44 4.03
N MET A 64 13.77 10.41 4.95
CA MET A 64 12.88 11.53 5.27
C MET A 64 12.86 11.77 6.79
N GLN A 65 12.78 13.03 7.19
CA GLN A 65 12.65 13.39 8.61
C GLN A 65 11.22 13.07 9.11
N LEU A 66 11.05 12.86 10.42
CA LEU A 66 9.76 12.47 10.98
C LEU A 66 8.71 13.59 10.93
N ASP A 67 9.18 14.84 10.98
CA ASP A 67 8.41 16.08 11.07
C ASP A 67 8.26 16.79 9.71
N GLU A 68 8.79 16.22 8.63
CA GLU A 68 8.63 16.75 7.30
C GLU A 68 7.13 16.78 6.93
N LYS A 69 6.57 17.99 6.83
CA LYS A 69 5.16 18.20 6.53
C LYS A 69 4.85 17.57 5.18
N GLN A 70 3.92 16.62 5.16
CA GLN A 70 3.39 16.08 3.91
C GLN A 70 2.74 17.21 3.10
N PRO A 71 2.94 17.25 1.78
CA PRO A 71 2.24 18.20 0.94
C PRO A 71 0.72 18.08 1.10
N THR A 72 0.01 19.19 0.90
CA THR A 72 -1.45 19.25 1.07
C THR A 72 -2.22 18.65 -0.11
N ILE A 73 -1.56 18.53 -1.27
CA ILE A 73 -2.12 18.02 -2.53
C ILE A 73 -1.16 17.01 -3.18
N ASP A 74 -1.72 16.12 -3.99
CA ASP A 74 -0.96 15.23 -4.86
C ASP A 74 -0.58 15.91 -6.20
N LYS A 75 0.08 15.16 -7.08
CA LYS A 75 0.52 15.64 -8.40
C LYS A 75 -0.61 16.02 -9.35
N ASN A 76 -1.84 15.58 -9.06
CA ASN A 76 -3.04 15.92 -9.81
C ASN A 76 -3.80 17.09 -9.16
N GLY A 77 -3.26 17.69 -8.09
CA GLY A 77 -3.90 18.78 -7.37
C GLY A 77 -4.96 18.34 -6.35
N LEU A 78 -5.06 17.04 -6.06
CA LEU A 78 -6.08 16.50 -5.17
C LEU A 78 -5.60 16.46 -3.72
N THR A 79 -6.43 16.90 -2.80
CA THR A 79 -6.24 16.64 -1.37
C THR A 79 -6.45 15.15 -1.06
N ALA A 80 -5.96 14.70 0.10
CA ALA A 80 -6.15 13.32 0.53
C ALA A 80 -7.63 12.91 0.67
N ALA A 81 -8.52 13.87 0.96
CA ALA A 81 -9.95 13.62 1.06
C ALA A 81 -10.60 13.47 -0.32
N GLU A 82 -10.25 14.35 -1.26
CA GLU A 82 -10.75 14.29 -2.64
C GLU A 82 -10.30 13.02 -3.34
N TYR A 83 -9.01 12.67 -3.21
CA TYR A 83 -8.50 11.42 -3.77
C TYR A 83 -9.17 10.19 -3.13
N ALA A 84 -9.34 10.17 -1.80
CA ALA A 84 -10.06 9.08 -1.13
C ALA A 84 -11.48 8.94 -1.66
N GLN A 85 -12.20 10.04 -1.80
CA GLN A 85 -13.58 10.05 -2.30
C GLN A 85 -13.64 9.56 -3.75
N GLN A 86 -12.67 9.93 -4.58
CA GLN A 86 -12.59 9.49 -5.97
C GLN A 86 -12.37 7.98 -6.09
N VAL A 87 -11.46 7.41 -5.29
CA VAL A 87 -11.03 6.01 -5.48
C VAL A 87 -11.75 4.99 -4.58
N PHE A 88 -12.35 5.44 -3.48
CA PHE A 88 -13.08 4.59 -2.52
C PHE A 88 -14.57 4.95 -2.41
N GLY A 89 -15.05 5.92 -3.20
CA GLY A 89 -16.45 6.34 -3.19
C GLY A 89 -17.44 5.25 -3.57
N CYS A 90 -16.98 4.15 -4.19
CA CYS A 90 -17.81 2.99 -4.49
C CYS A 90 -18.20 2.16 -3.26
N GLY A 91 -17.64 2.46 -2.08
CA GLY A 91 -17.96 1.75 -0.85
C GLY A 91 -17.14 0.48 -0.62
N TYR A 92 -16.21 0.14 -1.52
CA TYR A 92 -15.34 -1.03 -1.40
C TYR A 92 -13.88 -0.71 -1.70
N ALA A 93 -12.98 -1.51 -1.14
CA ALA A 93 -11.56 -1.41 -1.37
C ALA A 93 -10.91 -2.80 -1.26
N ILE A 94 -9.63 -2.87 -1.61
CA ILE A 94 -8.82 -4.09 -1.50
C ILE A 94 -7.71 -3.85 -0.49
N THR A 95 -7.44 -4.83 0.35
CA THR A 95 -6.31 -4.80 1.27
C THR A 95 -5.47 -6.08 1.20
N ASP A 96 -4.16 -5.91 1.41
CA ASP A 96 -3.20 -7.01 1.49
C ASP A 96 -3.20 -7.58 2.93
N PHE A 97 -4.16 -8.45 3.29
CA PHE A 97 -4.09 -9.22 4.54
C PHE A 97 -3.14 -10.43 4.34
N TYR A 98 -1.86 -10.22 4.66
CA TYR A 98 -0.78 -11.22 4.68
C TYR A 98 -0.41 -11.86 3.32
N CYS A 99 0.84 -12.30 3.25
CA CYS A 99 1.57 -12.83 2.10
C CYS A 99 1.01 -14.16 1.52
N THR A 100 -0.25 -14.21 1.10
CA THR A 100 -0.81 -15.38 0.42
C THR A 100 -1.88 -14.91 -0.57
N THR A 101 -1.47 -14.68 -1.83
CA THR A 101 -2.25 -14.84 -3.10
C THR A 101 -3.71 -14.34 -3.21
N CYS A 102 -4.29 -13.72 -2.18
CA CYS A 102 -5.72 -13.46 -2.05
C CYS A 102 -5.89 -12.00 -1.62
N GLU A 103 -6.06 -11.11 -2.60
CA GLU A 103 -6.53 -9.75 -2.38
C GLU A 103 -7.86 -9.80 -1.60
N SER A 104 -7.89 -9.26 -0.38
CA SER A 104 -9.09 -9.32 0.46
C SER A 104 -9.95 -8.08 0.26
N ILE A 105 -11.20 -8.30 -0.12
CA ILE A 105 -12.20 -7.24 -0.28
C ILE A 105 -12.60 -6.71 1.11
N VAL A 106 -12.65 -5.40 1.24
CA VAL A 106 -13.14 -4.71 2.45
C VAL A 106 -14.24 -3.71 2.08
N LYS A 107 -15.16 -3.50 3.01
CA LYS A 107 -16.19 -2.46 2.90
C LYS A 107 -15.66 -1.15 3.45
N VAL A 108 -15.81 -0.07 2.72
CA VAL A 108 -15.49 1.28 3.17
C VAL A 108 -16.67 1.78 3.99
N LEU A 109 -16.43 2.00 5.29
CA LEU A 109 -17.46 2.49 6.22
C LEU A 109 -17.56 4.01 6.19
N SER A 110 -16.43 4.71 6.12
CA SER A 110 -16.40 6.16 6.06
C SER A 110 -15.08 6.72 5.53
N ILE A 111 -15.16 7.93 4.98
CA ILE A 111 -14.02 8.75 4.60
C ILE A 111 -14.12 10.05 5.42
N SER A 112 -13.07 10.39 6.16
CA SER A 112 -13.05 11.59 6.98
C SER A 112 -12.68 12.84 6.18
N LYS A 113 -12.94 14.04 6.74
CA LYS A 113 -12.51 15.32 6.14
C LYS A 113 -10.99 15.44 5.95
N ALA A 114 -10.21 14.67 6.72
CA ALA A 114 -8.76 14.59 6.58
C ALA A 114 -8.31 13.48 5.60
N GLY A 115 -9.24 12.85 4.89
CA GLY A 115 -8.98 11.73 4.00
C GLY A 115 -8.65 10.42 4.71
N ARG A 116 -8.94 10.23 5.99
CA ARG A 116 -8.76 8.90 6.61
C ARG A 116 -9.88 7.97 6.17
N VAL A 117 -9.55 6.74 5.82
CA VAL A 117 -10.50 5.75 5.29
C VAL A 117 -10.69 4.65 6.32
N LYS A 118 -11.91 4.53 6.85
CA LYS A 118 -12.29 3.47 7.79
C LYS A 118 -12.93 2.32 7.00
N VAL A 119 -12.43 1.11 7.19
CA VAL A 119 -12.87 -0.08 6.46
C VAL A 119 -13.20 -1.23 7.40
N GLN A 120 -14.08 -2.12 6.94
CA GLN A 120 -14.49 -3.35 7.62
C GLN A 120 -14.08 -4.56 6.76
N PRO A 121 -13.33 -5.53 7.29
CA PRO A 121 -13.08 -6.77 6.59
C PRO A 121 -14.37 -7.53 6.31
N LEU A 122 -14.42 -8.21 5.16
CA LEU A 122 -15.57 -9.01 4.74
C LEU A 122 -15.18 -10.48 4.57
N ILE A 123 -16.13 -11.37 4.83
CA ILE A 123 -16.10 -12.75 4.33
C ILE A 123 -17.10 -12.82 3.18
N ILE A 124 -16.61 -13.19 2.00
CA ILE A 124 -17.44 -13.28 0.79
C ILE A 124 -18.13 -14.64 0.74
N LYS A 125 -19.47 -14.62 0.66
CA LYS A 125 -20.33 -15.80 0.61
C LYS A 125 -20.79 -16.13 -0.82
N GLN A 126 -20.97 -15.11 -1.66
CA GLN A 126 -21.49 -15.24 -3.03
C GLN A 126 -21.09 -14.01 -3.86
N GLY A 127 -21.09 -14.12 -5.19
CA GLY A 127 -20.84 -12.99 -6.09
C GLY A 127 -19.39 -12.83 -6.56
N VAL A 128 -18.51 -13.80 -6.24
CA VAL A 128 -17.27 -14.02 -7.00
C VAL A 128 -17.60 -15.00 -8.11
N GLN A 129 -17.76 -14.50 -9.32
CA GLN A 129 -17.91 -15.36 -10.49
C GLN A 129 -16.52 -15.89 -10.87
N GLN A 130 -16.32 -17.21 -10.85
CA GLN A 130 -15.12 -17.84 -11.39
C GLN A 130 -15.46 -19.02 -12.30
N ARG A 131 -14.63 -19.14 -13.36
CA ARG A 131 -14.35 -20.24 -14.30
C ARG A 131 -15.15 -20.25 -15.61
N VAL A 132 -14.47 -19.83 -16.68
CA VAL A 132 -14.62 -20.54 -17.96
C VAL A 132 -13.86 -21.86 -17.83
N GLU A 133 -14.57 -22.95 -17.57
CA GLU A 133 -14.08 -24.27 -17.96
C GLU A 133 -14.16 -24.36 -19.48
N HIS A 134 -13.03 -24.59 -20.15
CA HIS A 134 -12.81 -25.80 -20.96
C HIS A 134 -11.35 -25.85 -21.40
N ARG A 135 -10.55 -26.66 -20.69
CA ARG A 135 -9.28 -27.19 -21.17
C ARG A 135 -9.58 -28.29 -22.20
N THR A 136 -9.79 -27.92 -23.44
CA THR A 136 -9.40 -28.77 -24.58
C THR A 136 -8.28 -28.03 -25.30
N PRO A 137 -7.05 -28.56 -25.30
CA PRO A 137 -5.95 -27.95 -26.04
C PRO A 137 -6.18 -28.20 -27.53
N ASP A 138 -7.01 -27.37 -28.17
CA ASP A 138 -6.99 -27.25 -29.62
C ASP A 138 -5.82 -26.36 -29.98
N GLY A 139 -4.88 -26.88 -30.78
CA GLY A 139 -3.53 -26.36 -31.03
C GLY A 139 -3.43 -24.98 -31.71
N HIS A 140 -4.51 -24.21 -31.73
CA HIS A 140 -4.59 -22.88 -32.31
C HIS A 140 -5.55 -22.01 -31.50
N LYS A 141 -5.07 -21.32 -30.45
CA LYS A 141 -5.69 -20.09 -29.91
C LYS A 141 -4.80 -19.42 -28.86
N ILE A 142 -4.76 -18.09 -28.94
CA ILE A 142 -4.04 -17.21 -28.01
C ILE A 142 -4.73 -17.28 -26.64
N TYR A 143 -3.97 -17.57 -25.59
CA TYR A 143 -4.47 -17.60 -24.22
C TYR A 143 -4.74 -16.17 -23.72
N SER A 144 -6.02 -15.83 -23.51
CA SER A 144 -6.39 -14.59 -22.82
C SER A 144 -6.20 -14.74 -21.31
N GLN A 145 -5.52 -13.77 -20.70
CA GLN A 145 -5.56 -13.53 -19.25
C GLN A 145 -6.99 -13.11 -18.87
N GLU A 146 -7.67 -13.88 -18.02
CA GLU A 146 -9.00 -13.52 -17.52
C GLU A 146 -8.88 -12.60 -16.29
N ASP A 147 -9.37 -11.36 -16.44
CA ASP A 147 -9.64 -10.45 -15.32
C ASP A 147 -10.79 -11.04 -14.48
N GLN A 148 -10.61 -11.13 -13.15
CA GLN A 148 -11.72 -11.43 -12.24
C GLN A 148 -12.71 -10.26 -12.25
N ILE A 149 -13.90 -10.46 -12.82
CA ILE A 149 -14.98 -9.48 -12.76
C ILE A 149 -15.79 -9.78 -11.49
N VAL A 150 -15.59 -8.97 -10.46
CA VAL A 150 -16.45 -8.99 -9.26
C VAL A 150 -17.69 -8.16 -9.56
N ASN A 151 -18.87 -8.77 -9.58
CA ASN A 151 -20.13 -8.03 -9.60
C ASN A 151 -20.43 -7.50 -8.20
N TRP A 152 -19.96 -6.28 -7.92
CA TRP A 152 -20.08 -5.62 -6.62
C TRP A 152 -21.52 -5.41 -6.15
N ALA A 153 -22.48 -5.31 -7.09
CA ALA A 153 -23.90 -5.13 -6.77
C ALA A 153 -24.56 -6.42 -6.22
N GLU A 154 -24.01 -7.58 -6.59
CA GLU A 154 -24.55 -8.90 -6.23
C GLU A 154 -23.66 -9.65 -5.22
N LEU A 155 -22.69 -8.96 -4.64
CA LEU A 155 -21.76 -9.53 -3.69
C LEU A 155 -22.51 -9.88 -2.39
N GLY A 156 -22.71 -11.17 -2.14
CA GLY A 156 -23.16 -11.67 -0.86
C GLY A 156 -21.97 -11.77 0.09
N TYR A 157 -22.01 -11.06 1.22
CA TYR A 157 -20.92 -11.07 2.20
C TYR A 157 -21.43 -10.96 3.63
N GLU A 158 -20.57 -11.26 4.60
CA GLU A 158 -20.74 -10.91 6.01
C GLU A 158 -19.58 -10.03 6.47
N GLU A 159 -19.86 -9.11 7.39
CA GLU A 159 -18.85 -8.28 8.03
C GLU A 159 -18.08 -9.12 9.06
N TYR A 160 -16.75 -9.02 9.05
CA TYR A 160 -15.87 -9.82 9.89
C TYR A 160 -14.80 -8.95 10.57
N GLY A 161 -14.54 -9.23 11.84
CA GLY A 161 -13.49 -8.56 12.62
C GLY A 161 -13.82 -7.12 13.03
N GLU A 162 -12.83 -6.40 13.52
CA GLU A 162 -12.97 -5.00 13.92
C GLU A 162 -12.67 -4.03 12.76
N PRO A 163 -13.35 -2.87 12.69
CA PRO A 163 -13.03 -1.84 11.72
C PRO A 163 -11.60 -1.31 11.87
N VAL A 164 -10.95 -1.06 10.73
CA VAL A 164 -9.57 -0.56 10.65
C VAL A 164 -9.54 0.79 9.96
N THR A 165 -8.75 1.74 10.48
CA THR A 165 -8.59 3.07 9.86
C THR A 165 -7.23 3.21 9.19
N TYR A 166 -7.27 3.47 7.89
CA TYR A 166 -6.11 3.77 7.05
C TYR A 166 -5.89 5.27 6.97
N SER A 167 -4.64 5.70 7.18
CA SER A 167 -4.25 7.10 7.12
C SER A 167 -3.60 7.44 5.77
N PRO A 168 -3.90 8.63 5.21
CA PRO A 168 -3.28 9.07 3.97
C PRO A 168 -1.80 9.41 4.18
N ARG A 169 -1.00 9.06 3.17
CA ARG A 169 0.41 9.39 3.04
C ARG A 169 0.70 9.70 1.58
N LEU A 170 1.36 10.81 1.31
CA LEU A 170 1.75 11.16 -0.05
C LEU A 170 3.04 10.44 -0.39
N HIS A 171 3.04 9.78 -1.54
CA HIS A 171 4.14 8.96 -2.03
C HIS A 171 4.27 9.14 -3.54
N ASP A 172 5.45 9.57 -4.01
CA ASP A 172 5.72 9.79 -5.45
C ASP A 172 4.66 10.69 -6.12
N GLY A 173 4.26 11.73 -5.40
CA GLY A 173 3.20 12.65 -5.84
C GLY A 173 1.82 12.01 -5.94
N LYS A 174 1.55 10.87 -5.30
CA LYS A 174 0.22 10.23 -5.25
C LYS A 174 -0.16 9.89 -3.82
N TRP A 175 -1.45 9.95 -3.50
CA TRP A 175 -1.93 9.51 -2.19
C TRP A 175 -1.95 7.98 -2.07
N GLY A 176 -1.41 7.47 -0.97
CA GLY A 176 -1.52 6.09 -0.52
C GLY A 176 -2.13 6.01 0.88
N TYR A 177 -2.73 4.87 1.22
CA TYR A 177 -3.47 4.67 2.47
C TYR A 177 -2.93 3.49 3.24
N TRP A 178 -2.58 3.75 4.51
CA TRP A 178 -1.76 2.84 5.29
C TRP A 178 -2.31 2.56 6.69
N HIS A 179 -2.18 1.31 7.11
CA HIS A 179 -2.44 0.88 8.47
C HIS A 179 -1.50 -0.29 8.83
N GLU A 180 -0.64 -0.13 9.83
CA GLU A 180 0.21 -1.22 10.36
C GLU A 180 0.95 -2.05 9.29
N SER A 181 1.54 -1.40 8.28
CA SER A 181 2.22 -2.03 7.12
C SER A 181 1.31 -2.64 6.06
N LYS A 182 0.00 -2.46 6.17
CA LYS A 182 -0.98 -2.84 5.14
C LYS A 182 -1.31 -1.62 4.30
N TYR A 183 -1.60 -1.89 3.04
CA TYR A 183 -2.08 -0.90 2.09
C TYR A 183 -3.58 -1.10 1.85
N LEU A 184 -4.24 0.02 1.61
CA LEU A 184 -5.56 0.04 1.02
C LEU A 184 -5.44 0.46 -0.44
N LYS A 185 -5.89 -0.40 -1.34
CA LYS A 185 -5.90 -0.20 -2.79
C LYS A 185 -7.35 0.01 -3.26
N PRO A 186 -7.56 0.83 -4.30
CA PRO A 186 -8.89 0.96 -4.91
C PRO A 186 -9.39 -0.41 -5.38
N ALA A 187 -10.68 -0.66 -5.23
CA ALA A 187 -11.30 -1.84 -5.87
C ALA A 187 -11.17 -1.70 -7.39
N LYS A 188 -10.66 -2.73 -8.07
CA LYS A 188 -10.61 -2.78 -9.54
C LYS A 188 -12.02 -3.06 -10.05
N MET A 189 -12.81 -2.01 -10.27
CA MET A 189 -14.14 -2.12 -10.87
C MET A 189 -14.01 -1.88 -12.38
N ARG A 190 -13.72 -2.92 -13.15
CA ARG A 190 -13.87 -2.85 -14.61
C ARG A 190 -15.28 -3.32 -14.95
N LEU A 191 -16.09 -2.43 -15.51
CA LEU A 191 -17.29 -2.83 -16.24
C LEU A 191 -16.83 -3.30 -17.62
N THR A 192 -16.53 -4.58 -17.77
CA THR A 192 -16.31 -5.15 -19.09
C THR A 192 -17.70 -5.39 -19.70
N GLN A 193 -18.11 -4.55 -20.64
CA GLN A 193 -19.25 -4.90 -21.51
C GLN A 193 -18.80 -6.11 -22.33
N LEU A 194 -19.38 -7.27 -22.06
CA LEU A 194 -18.94 -8.53 -22.66
C LEU A 194 -19.35 -8.69 -24.14
N LEU A 195 -20.03 -7.70 -24.74
CA LEU A 195 -20.45 -7.73 -26.15
C LEU A 195 -20.57 -6.29 -26.68
N ASP A 196 -19.67 -5.91 -27.60
CA ASP A 196 -20.02 -5.22 -28.84
C ASP A 196 -19.83 -6.22 -29.99
#